data_AF-A0AAF0RWY0-F1
#
_entry.id   AF-A0AAF0RWY0-F1
#
_cell.length_a   1.000
_cell.length_b   1.000
_cell.length_c   1.000
_cell.angle_alpha   90.00
_cell.angle_beta   90.00
_cell.angle_gamma   90.00
#
_symmetry.space_group_name_H-M   'P 1'
#
loop_
_entity.id
_entity.type
_entity.pdbx_description
1 polymer ?
#
loop_
_entity_poly.entity_id
_entity_poly.type
_entity_poly.pdbx_seq_one_letter_code
_entity_poly.pdbx_strand_id
1 'polypeptide(L)' 'MADRHAISATRADPAQWRRHGLTPPEDLAAIVTSRLWEPGEPRYSDFFRAEPRLR' A
#
# COMPACT_ATOMS: atom_id res chain seq x y z
N MET A 1 -11.71 -23.14 -1.40
CA MET A 1 -10.83 -22.06 -1.93
C MET A 1 -11.73 -20.94 -2.41
N ALA A 2 -11.50 -19.70 -1.99
CA ALA A 2 -12.29 -18.56 -2.48
C ALA A 2 -11.88 -18.22 -3.92
N ASP A 3 -12.87 -18.07 -4.80
CA ASP A 3 -12.65 -17.71 -6.20
C ASP A 3 -12.10 -16.28 -6.34
N ARG A 4 -11.27 -16.04 -7.36
CA ARG A 4 -10.61 -14.73 -7.58
C ARG A 4 -11.63 -13.62 -7.88
N HIS A 5 -12.76 -13.94 -8.51
CA HIS A 5 -13.83 -12.96 -8.71
C HIS A 5 -14.55 -12.63 -7.40
N ALA A 6 -14.77 -13.62 -6.53
CA ALA A 6 -15.34 -13.40 -5.21
C ALA A 6 -14.44 -12.48 -4.37
N ILE A 7 -13.12 -12.70 -4.41
CA ILE A 7 -12.15 -11.82 -3.74
C ILE A 7 -12.24 -10.40 -4.30
N SER A 8 -12.21 -10.22 -5.62
CA SER A 8 -12.32 -8.88 -6.24
C SER A 8 -13.63 -8.16 -5.89
N ALA A 9 -14.74 -8.88 -5.82
CA ALA A 9 -16.02 -8.31 -5.41
C ALA A 9 -16.01 -7.86 -3.94
N THR A 10 -15.43 -8.66 -3.04
CA THR A 10 -15.22 -8.26 -1.63
C THR A 10 -14.29 -7.04 -1.54
N ARG A 11 -13.25 -6.95 -2.38
CA ARG A 11 -12.37 -5.78 -2.44
C ARG A 11 -13.09 -4.48 -2.83
N ALA A 12 -14.20 -4.58 -3.57
CA ALA A 12 -14.94 -3.42 -4.07
C ALA A 12 -15.92 -2.82 -3.04
N ASP A 13 -16.29 -3.55 -1.99
CA ASP A 13 -17.23 -3.06 -0.96
C ASP A 13 -16.54 -2.91 0.41
N PRO A 14 -16.17 -1.68 0.82
CA PRO A 14 -15.57 -1.40 2.12
C PRO A 14 -16.37 -1.89 3.33
N ALA A 15 -17.69 -2.03 3.22
CA ALA A 15 -18.52 -2.52 4.31
C ALA A 15 -18.24 -4.00 4.59
N GLN A 16 -17.94 -4.81 3.57
CA GLN A 16 -17.61 -6.23 3.75
C GLN A 16 -16.29 -6.43 4.49
N TRP A 17 -15.28 -5.59 4.23
CA TRP A 17 -14.03 -5.61 4.98
C TRP A 17 -14.28 -5.38 6.46
N ARG A 18 -15.02 -4.32 6.78
CA ARG A 18 -15.34 -3.96 8.16
C ARG A 18 -16.15 -5.06 8.86
N ARG A 19 -17.08 -5.70 8.16
CA ARG A 19 -17.83 -6.87 8.69
C ARG A 19 -16.93 -8.05 9.05
N HIS A 20 -15.83 -8.23 8.33
CA HIS A 20 -14.82 -9.25 8.63
C HIS A 20 -13.73 -8.77 9.60
N GLY A 21 -13.86 -7.58 10.19
CA GLY A 21 -12.85 -6.99 11.07
C GLY A 21 -11.57 -6.55 10.35
N LEU A 22 -11.63 -6.40 9.02
CA LEU A 22 -10.52 -5.96 8.19
C LEU A 22 -10.64 -4.46 7.88
N THR A 23 -9.50 -3.79 7.72
CA THR A 23 -9.44 -2.41 7.27
C THR A 23 -9.59 -2.36 5.74
N PRO A 24 -10.49 -1.53 5.19
CA PRO A 24 -10.63 -1.38 3.75
C PRO A 24 -9.36 -0.89 3.06
N PRO A 25 -9.17 -1.21 1.76
CA PRO A 25 -7.99 -0.82 1.01
C PRO A 25 -7.71 0.68 0.99
N GLU A 26 -8.74 1.52 0.90
CA GLU A 26 -8.62 2.98 0.86
C GLU A 26 -8.13 3.55 2.20
N ASP A 27 -8.65 3.05 3.31
CA ASP A 27 -8.23 3.44 4.65
C ASP A 27 -6.79 2.97 4.92
N LEU A 28 -6.44 1.76 4.47
CA LEU A 28 -5.05 1.26 4.54
C LEU A 28 -4.10 2.12 3.71
N ALA A 29 -4.49 2.52 2.50
CA ALA A 29 -3.68 3.39 1.66
C ALA A 29 -3.41 4.73 2.34
N ALA A 30 -4.44 5.35 2.95
CA ALA A 30 -4.28 6.60 3.69
C ALA A 30 -3.30 6.46 4.87
N ILE A 31 -3.40 5.38 5.65
CA ILE A 31 -2.47 5.09 6.76
C ILE A 31 -1.04 4.91 6.26
N VAL A 32 -0.86 4.12 5.18
CA VAL A 32 0.45 3.86 4.58
C VAL A 32 1.05 5.16 4.06
N THR A 33 0.28 5.95 3.30
CA THR A 33 0.73 7.25 2.78
C THR A 33 1.13 8.19 3.92
N SER A 34 0.33 8.28 4.99
CA SER A 34 0.65 9.12 6.14
C SER A 34 1.95 8.71 6.83
N ARG A 35 2.25 7.40 6.90
CA ARG A 35 3.50 6.89 7.49
C ARG A 35 4.71 7.08 6.58
N LEU A 36 4.54 6.87 5.28
CA LEU A 36 5.60 7.05 4.29
C LEU A 36 5.94 8.52 4.01
N TRP A 37 5.09 9.45 4.48
CA TRP A 37 5.31 10.88 4.30
C TRP A 37 6.24 11.49 5.35
N GLU A 38 6.81 10.73 6.30
CA GLU A 38 7.78 11.30 7.23
C GLU A 38 8.97 11.95 6.48
N PRO A 39 9.08 13.29 6.46
CA PRO A 39 10.13 13.98 5.73
C PRO A 39 11.39 13.93 6.59
N GLY A 40 12.27 12.97 6.31
CA GLY A 40 13.54 12.86 7.03
C GLY A 40 14.29 11.55 6.79
N GLU A 41 13.59 10.46 6.44
CA GLU A 41 14.25 9.18 6.18
C GLU A 41 14.64 9.01 4.69
N PRO A 42 15.90 8.62 4.41
CA PRO A 42 16.31 8.20 3.07
C PRO A 42 15.40 7.07 2.58
N ARG A 43 14.83 7.21 1.39
CA ARG A 43 14.00 6.15 0.82
C ARG A 43 14.89 5.03 0.34
N TYR A 44 14.38 3.79 0.39
CA TYR A 44 15.09 2.64 -0.16
C TYR A 44 15.53 2.85 -1.63
N SER A 45 14.75 3.60 -2.41
CA SER A 45 15.10 3.99 -3.78
C SER A 45 16.36 4.84 -3.91
N ASP A 46 16.72 5.59 -2.88
CA ASP A 46 17.83 6.54 -2.92
C ASP A 46 19.19 5.83 -2.90
N PHE A 47 19.25 4.63 -2.29
CA PHE A 47 20.44 3.79 -2.25
C PHE A 47 20.89 3.31 -3.65
N PHE A 48 19.96 3.21 -4.60
CA PHE A 48 20.24 2.74 -5.96
C PHE A 48 20.44 3.86 -6.98
N ARG A 49 20.30 5.12 -6.56
CA ARG A 49 20.46 6.30 -7.43
C ARG A 49 21.90 6.80 -7.51
N ALA A 50 22.78 6.32 -6.62
CA ALA A 50 24.18 6.69 -6.59
C ALA A 50 25.03 5.82 -7.54
N GLU A 51 24.85 5.99 -8.84
CA GLU A 51 25.96 5.78 -9.78
C GLU A 51 26.20 7.06 -10.57
N PRO A 52 27.21 7.88 -10.19
CA PRO A 52 27.78 8.79 -11.14
C PRO A 52 28.47 7.93 -12.21
N ARG A 53 27.93 7.92 -13.42
CA ARG A 53 28.68 7.49 -14.60
C ARG A 53 29.88 8.42 -14.74
N LEU A 54 31.01 8.02 -14.16
CA LEU A 54 32.31 8.61 -14.44
C LEU A 54 32.57 8.37 -15.94
N ARG A 55 32.49 9.46 -16.71
CA ARG A 55 32.97 9.53 -18.09
C ARG A 55 34.35 10.17 -18.08
#